data_AF-A0A257JG11-F1
#
_entry.id   AF-A0A257JG11-F1
#
_cell.length_a   1.000
_cell.length_b   1.000
_cell.length_c   1.000
_cell.angle_alpha   90.00
_cell.angle_beta   90.00
_cell.angle_gamma   90.00
#
_symmetry.space_group_name_H-M   'P 1'
#
loop_
_entity.id
_entity.type
_entity.pdbx_description
1 polymer ?
#
loop_
_entity_poly.entity_id
_entity_poly.type
_entity_poly.pdbx_seq_one_letter_code
_entity_poly.pdbx_strand_id
1 'polypeptide(L)'
;MPQYNPPIRDMQFLLHEVLDAVPTLKQLPAHADIDADTLNAVLEEGGKFAAQVTQPLNLSGDSEGCTLDKTTHAVTAPKGFKEAY
;
A
#
# COMPACT_ATOMS: atom_id res chain seq x y z
N MET A 1 16.25 -10.43 7.60
CA MET A 1 15.82 -9.48 6.55
C MET A 1 15.04 -8.36 7.22
N PRO A 2 15.14 -7.11 6.76
CA PRO A 2 14.37 -6.01 7.33
C PRO A 2 12.86 -6.33 7.18
N GLN A 3 12.12 -6.20 8.28
CA GLN A 3 10.68 -6.40 8.33
C GLN A 3 10.01 -5.02 8.28
N TYR A 4 9.03 -4.85 7.40
CA TYR A 4 8.20 -3.65 7.39
C TYR A 4 7.06 -3.84 8.39
N ASN A 5 6.98 -2.95 9.39
CA ASN A 5 5.88 -2.90 10.34
C ASN A 5 5.05 -1.64 10.06
N PRO A 6 3.84 -1.75 9.48
CA PRO A 6 3.01 -0.60 9.17
C PRO A 6 2.65 0.17 10.46
N PRO A 7 2.84 1.50 10.52
CA PRO A 7 2.58 2.29 11.73
C PRO A 7 1.08 2.60 11.90
N ILE A 8 0.24 1.57 11.92
CA ILE A 8 -1.24 1.69 11.91
C ILE A 8 -1.75 2.61 13.02
N ARG A 9 -1.23 2.46 14.25
CA ARG A 9 -1.69 3.26 15.39
C ARG A 9 -1.45 4.75 15.20
N ASP A 10 -0.31 5.11 14.63
CA ASP A 10 0.07 6.51 14.39
C ASP A 10 -0.75 7.11 13.25
N MET A 11 -0.98 6.32 12.19
CA MET A 11 -1.87 6.71 11.10
C MET A 11 -3.33 6.89 11.58
N GLN A 12 -3.81 6.02 12.47
CA GLN A 12 -5.13 6.18 13.12
C GLN A 12 -5.18 7.42 14.01
N PHE A 13 -4.12 7.73 14.76
CA PHE A 13 -4.03 8.97 15.53
C PHE A 13 -4.21 10.19 14.63
N LEU A 14 -3.48 10.25 13.51
CA LEU A 14 -3.61 11.35 12.56
C LEU A 14 -5.03 11.44 11.98
N LEU A 15 -5.58 10.32 11.53
CA LEU A 15 -6.88 10.30 10.85
C LEU A 15 -8.05 10.65 11.78
N HIS A 16 -8.03 10.17 13.02
CA HIS A 16 -9.16 10.34 13.95
C HIS A 16 -8.98 11.48 14.94
N GLU A 17 -7.76 11.71 15.43
CA GLU A 17 -7.52 12.62 16.55
C GLU A 17 -6.96 13.98 16.09
N VAL A 18 -6.37 14.06 14.89
CA VAL A 18 -5.78 15.30 14.36
C VAL A 18 -6.58 15.88 13.20
N LEU A 19 -7.02 15.03 12.26
CA LEU A 19 -7.61 15.48 10.99
C LEU A 19 -9.13 15.44 10.96
N ASP A 20 -9.79 14.81 11.94
CA ASP A 20 -11.22 14.54 11.92
C ASP A 20 -11.66 14.00 10.53
N ALA A 21 -10.96 12.98 10.03
CA ALA A 21 -11.03 12.58 8.63
C ALA A 21 -12.45 12.21 8.18
N VAL A 22 -13.21 11.47 8.99
CA VAL A 22 -14.60 11.08 8.64
C VAL A 22 -15.51 12.31 8.55
N PRO A 23 -15.64 13.18 9.57
CA PRO A 23 -16.38 14.44 9.45
C PRO A 23 -15.97 15.30 8.24
N THR A 24 -14.66 15.43 8.01
CA THR A 24 -14.12 16.22 6.91
C THR A 24 -14.51 15.63 5.55
N LEU A 25 -14.34 14.32 5.37
CA LEU A 25 -14.65 13.63 4.12
C LEU A 25 -16.16 13.65 3.82
N LYS A 26 -17.02 13.55 4.83
CA LYS A 26 -18.48 13.61 4.64
C LYS A 26 -18.99 14.94 4.07
N GLN A 27 -18.21 16.01 4.15
CA GLN A 27 -18.55 17.29 3.52
C GLN A 27 -18.42 17.24 1.99
N LEU A 28 -17.75 16.23 1.45
CA LEU A 28 -17.58 16.02 0.02
C LEU A 28 -18.65 15.02 -0.45
N PRO A 29 -19.53 15.38 -1.40
CA PRO A 29 -20.62 14.51 -1.85
C PRO A 29 -20.17 13.12 -2.32
N ALA A 30 -18.97 13.01 -2.91
CA ALA A 30 -18.40 11.74 -3.36
C ALA A 30 -17.97 10.79 -2.23
N HIS A 31 -17.93 11.27 -0.98
CA HIS A 31 -17.41 10.55 0.19
C HIS A 31 -18.38 10.58 1.37
N ALA A 32 -19.63 10.99 1.16
CA ALA A 32 -20.65 11.14 2.20
C ALA A 32 -20.91 9.84 2.99
N ASP A 33 -20.70 8.69 2.34
CA ASP A 33 -20.95 7.36 2.90
C ASP A 33 -19.75 6.74 3.63
N ILE A 34 -18.61 7.42 3.70
CA ILE A 34 -17.44 6.92 4.44
C ILE A 34 -17.72 6.93 5.94
N ASP A 35 -17.38 5.84 6.63
CA ASP A 35 -17.38 5.74 8.08
C ASP A 35 -16.01 5.34 8.64
N ALA A 36 -15.88 5.42 9.97
CA ALA A 36 -14.62 5.15 10.66
C ALA A 36 -14.19 3.69 10.54
N ASP A 37 -15.14 2.76 10.53
CA ASP A 37 -14.87 1.33 10.44
C ASP A 37 -14.30 0.98 9.06
N THR A 38 -14.91 1.50 7.99
CA THR A 38 -14.42 1.35 6.62
C THR A 38 -13.04 1.98 6.45
N LEU A 39 -12.83 3.18 6.99
CA LEU A 39 -11.53 3.86 6.96
C LEU A 39 -10.44 3.04 7.67
N ASN A 40 -10.74 2.50 8.85
CA ASN A 40 -9.81 1.66 9.61
C ASN A 40 -9.51 0.35 8.88
N ALA A 41 -10.53 -0.31 8.33
CA ALA A 41 -10.37 -1.56 7.60
C ALA A 41 -9.46 -1.39 6.37
N VAL A 42 -9.65 -0.31 5.60
CA VAL A 42 -8.79 0.02 4.45
C VAL A 42 -7.34 0.24 4.88
N LEU A 43 -7.13 0.98 5.97
CA LEU A 43 -5.80 1.24 6.51
C LEU A 43 -5.10 -0.07 6.96
N GLU A 44 -5.82 -0.93 7.68
CA GLU A 44 -5.30 -2.20 8.19
C GLU A 44 -4.98 -3.19 7.08
N GLU A 45 -5.90 -3.42 6.13
CA GLU A 45 -5.66 -4.33 5.01
C GLU A 45 -4.59 -3.79 4.06
N GLY A 46 -4.52 -2.47 3.86
CA GLY A 46 -3.42 -1.84 3.13
C GLY A 46 -2.06 -2.06 3.79
N GLY A 47 -1.98 -1.91 5.11
CA GLY A 47 -0.78 -2.21 5.89
C GLY A 47 -0.38 -3.69 5.80
N LYS A 48 -1.35 -4.60 5.91
CA LYS A 48 -1.13 -6.04 5.78
C LYS A 48 -0.62 -6.41 4.39
N PHE A 49 -1.22 -5.86 3.33
CA PHE A 49 -0.74 -6.05 1.96
C PHE A 49 0.71 -5.57 1.80
N ALA A 50 1.03 -4.38 2.32
CA ALA A 50 2.38 -3.85 2.26
C ALA A 50 3.40 -4.75 3.00
N ALA A 51 3.03 -5.26 4.18
CA ALA A 51 3.93 -6.09 4.98
C ALA A 51 4.07 -7.52 4.43
N GLN A 52 3.01 -8.11 3.87
CA GLN A 52 2.95 -9.53 3.52
C GLN A 52 3.15 -9.81 2.03
N VAL A 53 2.89 -8.83 1.17
CA VAL A 53 2.99 -8.99 -0.30
C VAL A 53 4.14 -8.16 -0.84
N THR A 54 4.17 -6.84 -0.59
CA THR A 54 5.13 -5.96 -1.26
C THR A 54 6.52 -6.00 -0.60
N GLN A 55 6.61 -5.94 0.73
CA GLN A 55 7.91 -5.95 1.40
C GLN A 55 8.77 -7.20 1.12
N PRO A 56 8.22 -8.43 1.08
CA PRO A 56 9.01 -9.61 0.72
C PRO A 56 9.71 -9.50 -0.64
N LEU A 57 9.17 -8.71 -1.57
CA LEU A 57 9.72 -8.49 -2.91
C LEU A 57 10.75 -7.36 -2.98
N ASN A 58 10.92 -6.57 -1.92
CA ASN A 58 11.76 -5.37 -1.95
C ASN A 58 13.23 -5.69 -2.22
N LEU A 59 13.80 -6.63 -1.46
CA LEU A 59 15.23 -6.99 -1.61
C LEU A 59 15.52 -7.73 -2.92
N SER A 60 14.66 -8.70 -3.29
CA SER A 60 14.83 -9.44 -4.54
C SER A 60 14.59 -8.55 -5.76
N GLY A 61 13.61 -7.64 -5.69
CA GLY A 61 13.34 -6.66 -6.73
C GLY A 61 14.54 -5.75 -7.02
N ASP A 62 15.19 -5.23 -5.98
CA ASP A 62 16.42 -4.43 -6.10
C ASP A 62 17.59 -5.24 -6.66
N SER A 63 17.76 -6.47 -6.18
CA SER A 63 18.87 -7.34 -6.59
C SER A 63 18.75 -7.84 -8.04
N GLU A 64 17.53 -8.15 -8.49
CA GLU A 64 17.25 -8.68 -9.83
C GLU A 64 17.16 -7.59 -10.89
N GLY A 65 16.47 -6.48 -10.58
CA GLY A 65 16.20 -5.39 -11.51
C GLY A 65 15.33 -5.81 -12.72
N CYS A 66 15.01 -4.83 -13.58
CA CYS A 66 14.34 -5.09 -14.85
C CYS A 66 15.35 -5.45 -15.94
N THR A 67 14.98 -6.37 -16.83
CA THR A 67 15.78 -6.73 -18.00
C THR A 67 15.10 -6.28 -19.28
N LEU A 68 15.84 -5.60 -20.16
CA LEU A 68 15.41 -5.25 -21.52
C LEU A 68 15.92 -6.30 -22.52
N ASP A 69 15.01 -6.91 -23.27
CA ASP A 69 15.33 -7.67 -24.46
C ASP A 69 15.63 -6.69 -25.61
N LYS A 70 16.88 -6.69 -26.10
CA LYS A 70 17.35 -5.78 -27.15
C LYS A 70 16.82 -6.10 -28.55
N THR A 71 16.25 -7.28 -28.75
CA THR A 71 15.71 -7.73 -30.04
C THR A 71 14.21 -7.51 -30.11
N THR A 72 13.47 -7.92 -29.07
CA THR A 72 12.01 -7.75 -29.03
C THR A 72 11.57 -6.41 -28.46
N HIS A 73 12.49 -5.67 -27.84
CA HIS A 73 12.23 -4.45 -27.08
C HIS A 73 11.28 -4.66 -25.88
N ALA A 74 11.06 -5.91 -25.45
CA ALA A 74 10.26 -6.23 -24.28
C ALA A 74 11.05 -6.01 -22.97
N VAL A 75 10.35 -5.59 -21.91
CA VAL A 75 10.91 -5.47 -20.56
C VAL A 75 10.33 -6.56 -19.67
N THR A 76 11.21 -7.27 -18.95
CA THR A 76 10.86 -8.26 -17.94
C THR A 76 11.13 -7.69 -16.54
N ALA A 77 10.11 -7.69 -15.69
CA ALA A 77 10.21 -7.27 -14.29
C ALA A 77 10.83 -8.38 -13.41
N PRO A 78 11.34 -8.05 -12.21
CA PRO A 78 11.77 -9.03 -11.23
C PRO A 78 10.70 -10.07 -10.91
N LYS A 79 11.13 -11.25 -10.47
CA LYS A 79 10.23 -12.33 -10.10
C LYS A 79 9.32 -11.89 -8.94
N GLY A 80 8.05 -12.28 -8.99
CA GLY A 80 7.05 -11.98 -7.95
C GLY A 80 6.28 -10.68 -8.18
N PHE A 81 6.81 -9.73 -8.97
CA PHE A 81 6.13 -8.45 -9.21
C PHE A 81 4.85 -8.59 -10.01
N LYS A 82 4.78 -9.55 -10.94
CA LYS A 82 3.55 -9.82 -11.70
C LYS A 82 2.48 -10.45 -10.83
N GLU A 83 2.86 -11.31 -9.91
CA GLU A 83 1.95 -11.98 -8.99
C GLU A 83 1.38 -11.03 -7.92
N ALA A 84 2.12 -9.96 -7.61
CA ALA A 84 1.69 -8.94 -6.65
C ALA A 84 0.80 -7.82 -7.24
N TYR A 85 0.66 -7.74 -8.56
CA TYR A 85 -0.08 -6.70 -9.30
C TYR A 85 -1.43 -7.19 -9.79
#